data_AF-A0A7M2AB79-F1
#
_entry.id   AF-A0A7M2AB79-F1
#
_cell.length_a   1.000
_cell.length_b   1.000
_cell.length_c   1.000
_cell.angle_alpha   90.00
_cell.angle_beta   90.00
_cell.angle_gamma   90.00
#
_symmetry.space_group_name_H-M   'P 1'
#
loop_
_entity.id
_entity.type
_entity.pdbx_description
1 polymer ?
#
loop_
_entity_poly.entity_id
_entity_poly.type
_entity_poly.pdbx_seq_one_letter_code
_entity_poly.pdbx_strand_id
1 'polypeptide(L)'
;MKFTERLKLETQGITLSSTELSVYLEEEGVTDSEAEYSPFSNIDKRNIYSAALSVLNSIANNPSMMKSYKSDDITITDFADSIQNRIDQLERKIRMMVVTDDMNSNNSMFMLFNS
;
A
#
# COMPACT_ATOMS: atom_id res chain seq x y z
N MET A 1 11.67 -7.20 10.38
CA MET A 1 10.61 -6.17 10.58
C MET A 1 9.29 -6.81 10.19
N LYS A 2 8.20 -6.59 10.93
CA LYS A 2 6.92 -7.28 10.67
C LYS A 2 6.07 -6.60 9.61
N PHE A 3 5.08 -7.30 9.05
CA PHE A 3 4.10 -6.71 8.14
C PHE A 3 3.31 -5.57 8.80
N THR A 4 2.84 -5.76 10.04
CA THR A 4 2.15 -4.70 10.81
C THR A 4 3.03 -3.46 11.02
N GLU A 5 4.29 -3.64 11.36
CA GLU A 5 5.26 -2.55 11.51
C GLU A 5 5.51 -1.83 10.19
N ARG A 6 5.60 -2.58 9.08
CA ARG A 6 5.79 -2.00 7.74
C ARG A 6 4.59 -1.18 7.30
N LEU A 7 3.38 -1.70 7.51
CA LEU A 7 2.16 -1.00 7.16
C LEU A 7 2.02 0.32 7.93
N LYS A 8 2.33 0.32 9.24
CA LYS A 8 2.36 1.53 10.08
C LYS A 8 3.33 2.60 9.55
N LEU A 9 4.46 2.18 8.97
CA LEU A 9 5.41 3.11 8.35
C LEU A 9 4.87 3.71 7.05
N GLU A 10 3.98 3.03 6.34
CA GLU A 10 3.39 3.53 5.10
C GLU A 10 2.21 4.49 5.37
N THR A 11 1.44 4.21 6.43
CA THR A 11 0.28 4.98 6.89
C THR A 11 0.62 5.98 8.00
N GLN A 12 1.84 6.54 7.99
CA GLN A 12 2.30 7.49 9.01
C GLN A 12 1.31 8.65 9.19
N GLY A 13 0.89 8.90 10.44
CA GLY A 13 -0.11 9.91 10.78
C GLY A 13 -1.53 9.37 10.97
N ILE A 14 -1.78 8.11 10.59
CA ILE A 14 -3.06 7.44 10.84
C ILE A 14 -2.88 6.46 12.00
N THR A 15 -3.60 6.69 13.09
CA THR A 15 -3.66 5.75 14.21
C THR A 15 -4.76 4.72 13.95
N LEU A 16 -4.35 3.53 13.51
CA LEU A 16 -5.18 2.33 13.46
C LEU A 16 -4.79 1.38 14.58
N SER A 17 -5.77 0.63 15.08
CA SER A 17 -5.51 -0.46 16.01
C SER A 17 -4.78 -1.61 15.32
N SER A 18 -4.05 -2.42 16.09
CA SER A 18 -3.37 -3.61 15.54
C SER A 18 -4.35 -4.56 14.87
N THR A 19 -5.57 -4.68 15.39
CA THR A 19 -6.63 -5.51 14.80
C THR A 19 -7.07 -5.01 13.42
N GLU A 20 -7.30 -3.70 13.27
CA GLU A 20 -7.66 -3.13 11.97
C GLU A 20 -6.55 -3.33 10.93
N LEU A 21 -5.30 -3.13 11.35
CA LEU A 21 -4.14 -3.39 10.47
C LEU A 21 -4.05 -4.85 10.03
N SER A 22 -4.31 -5.79 10.94
CA SER A 22 -4.36 -7.21 10.61
C SER A 22 -5.47 -7.52 9.61
N VAL A 23 -6.67 -6.95 9.77
CA VAL A 23 -7.79 -7.14 8.82
C VAL A 23 -7.41 -6.65 7.42
N TYR A 24 -6.86 -5.44 7.29
CA TYR A 24 -6.44 -4.93 5.99
C TYR A 24 -5.32 -5.76 5.33
N LEU A 25 -4.45 -6.36 6.14
CA LEU A 25 -3.40 -7.26 5.64
C LEU A 25 -3.98 -8.62 5.19
N GLU A 26 -4.93 -9.16 5.95
CA GLU A 26 -5.62 -10.41 5.63
C GLU A 26 -6.45 -10.29 4.34
N GLU A 27 -7.12 -9.15 4.12
CA GLU A 27 -7.87 -8.86 2.89
C GLU A 27 -6.97 -8.88 1.64
N GLU A 28 -5.70 -8.48 1.79
CA GLU A 28 -4.70 -8.48 0.72
C GLU A 28 -3.90 -9.80 0.61
N GLY A 29 -4.32 -10.83 1.35
CA GLY A 29 -3.75 -12.17 1.28
C GLY A 29 -2.56 -12.43 2.20
N VAL A 30 -2.30 -11.55 3.18
CA VAL A 30 -1.30 -11.78 4.24
C VAL A 30 -2.00 -12.47 5.41
N THR A 31 -1.91 -13.80 5.45
CA THR A 31 -2.55 -14.64 6.48
C THR A 31 -1.95 -14.47 7.88
N ASP A 32 -0.70 -13.99 7.97
CA ASP A 32 -0.03 -13.72 9.24
C ASP A 32 0.55 -12.31 9.24
N SER A 33 -0.18 -11.39 9.85
CA SER A 33 0.20 -9.98 9.96
C SER A 33 1.46 -9.76 10.83
N GLU A 34 1.83 -10.72 11.67
CA GLU A 34 3.02 -10.67 12.53
C GLU A 34 4.24 -11.38 11.92
N ALA A 35 4.08 -11.96 10.72
CA ALA A 35 5.17 -12.55 9.96
C ALA A 35 6.24 -11.53 9.58
N GLU A 36 7.43 -12.03 9.28
CA GLU A 36 8.55 -11.19 8.85
C GLU A 36 8.36 -10.71 7.42
N TYR A 37 8.37 -9.39 7.25
CA TYR A 37 8.27 -8.72 5.96
C TYR A 37 9.61 -8.77 5.21
N SER A 38 9.61 -9.24 3.96
CA SER A 38 10.78 -9.22 3.10
C SER A 38 10.77 -8.02 2.13
N PRO A 39 11.71 -7.06 2.24
CA PRO A 39 11.87 -5.97 1.28
C PRO A 39 12.45 -6.44 -0.06
N PHE A 40 12.77 -7.72 -0.22
CA PHE A 40 13.21 -8.30 -1.49
C PHE A 40 12.06 -8.95 -2.26
N SER A 41 10.99 -9.35 -1.57
CA SER A 41 9.79 -9.92 -2.18
C SER A 41 8.93 -8.82 -2.81
N ASN A 42 8.69 -8.92 -4.12
CA ASN A 42 7.76 -8.04 -4.81
C ASN A 42 6.31 -8.30 -4.38
N ILE A 43 5.98 -9.53 -4.00
CA ILE A 43 4.67 -9.93 -3.48
C ILE A 43 4.43 -9.21 -2.15
N ASP A 44 5.38 -9.28 -1.22
CA ASP A 44 5.24 -8.66 0.11
C ASP A 44 5.10 -7.13 -0.01
N LYS A 45 5.90 -6.52 -0.90
CA LYS A 45 5.78 -5.08 -1.22
C LYS A 45 4.40 -4.73 -1.74
N ARG A 46 3.90 -5.51 -2.70
CA ARG A 46 2.58 -5.28 -3.30
C ARG A 46 1.50 -5.36 -2.23
N ASN A 47 1.50 -6.41 -1.41
CA ASN A 47 0.49 -6.61 -0.37
C ASN A 47 0.48 -5.45 0.64
N ILE A 48 1.66 -4.96 1.05
CA ILE A 48 1.77 -3.78 1.90
C ILE A 48 1.20 -2.53 1.22
N TYR A 49 1.53 -2.28 -0.05
CA TYR A 49 1.04 -1.09 -0.75
C TYR A 49 -0.45 -1.15 -1.01
N SER A 50 -0.99 -2.32 -1.35
CA SER A 50 -2.43 -2.50 -1.49
C SER A 50 -3.15 -2.31 -0.16
N ALA A 51 -2.63 -2.87 0.95
CA ALA A 51 -3.23 -2.69 2.27
C ALA A 51 -3.21 -1.21 2.70
N ALA A 52 -2.09 -0.51 2.45
CA ALA A 52 -1.99 0.93 2.70
C ALA A 52 -2.96 1.75 1.83
N LEU A 53 -3.14 1.35 0.57
CA LEU A 53 -4.09 1.98 -0.35
C LEU A 53 -5.53 1.79 0.15
N SER A 54 -5.90 0.58 0.57
CA SER A 54 -7.23 0.26 1.13
C SER A 54 -7.53 1.09 2.40
N VAL A 55 -6.54 1.25 3.28
CA VAL A 55 -6.64 2.13 4.46
C VAL A 55 -6.90 3.59 4.05
N LEU A 56 -6.09 4.12 3.13
CA LEU A 56 -6.19 5.52 2.71
C LEU A 56 -7.51 5.80 1.99
N ASN A 57 -7.96 4.87 1.15
CA ASN A 57 -9.26 4.94 0.49
C ASN A 57 -10.42 4.92 1.50
N SER A 58 -10.34 4.08 2.54
CA SER A 58 -11.34 4.05 3.62
C SER A 58 -11.47 5.40 4.33
N ILE A 59 -10.34 6.05 4.61
CA ILE A 59 -10.30 7.38 5.24
C ILE A 59 -10.80 8.46 4.28
N ALA A 60 -10.36 8.44 3.02
CA ALA A 60 -10.80 9.39 2.00
C ALA A 60 -12.32 9.31 1.75
N ASN A 61 -12.90 8.11 1.83
CA ASN A 61 -14.33 7.88 1.68
C ASN A 61 -15.15 8.28 2.91
N ASN A 62 -14.51 8.55 4.05
CA ASN A 62 -15.20 8.94 5.28
C ASN A 62 -14.73 10.32 5.78
N PRO A 63 -15.46 11.40 5.41
CA PRO A 63 -15.12 12.77 5.84
C PRO A 63 -15.02 12.95 7.36
N SER A 64 -15.74 12.14 8.15
CA SER A 64 -15.66 12.17 9.62
C SER A 64 -14.31 11.66 10.11
N MET A 65 -13.77 10.61 9.47
CA MET A 65 -12.42 10.09 9.76
C MET A 65 -11.35 11.08 9.32
N MET A 66 -11.53 11.77 8.20
CA MET A 66 -10.60 12.83 7.79
C MET A 66 -10.49 13.94 8.82
N LYS A 67 -11.61 14.28 9.48
CA LYS A 67 -11.65 15.28 10.54
C LYS A 67 -10.95 14.81 11.83
N SER A 68 -10.99 13.51 12.15
CA SER A 68 -10.34 12.97 13.36
C SER A 68 -8.83 12.85 13.24
N TYR A 69 -8.29 12.68 12.02
CA TYR A 69 -6.84 12.57 11.77
C TYR A 69 -6.17 13.90 11.41
N LYS A 70 -6.94 15.00 11.37
CA LYS A 70 -6.39 16.35 11.18
C LYS A 70 -5.41 16.69 12.32
N SER A 71 -4.22 17.19 11.97
CA SER A 71 -3.39 18.00 12.88
C SER A 71 -3.86 19.46 12.83
N ASP A 72 -3.82 20.16 13.96
CA ASP A 72 -4.45 21.49 14.13
C ASP A 72 -4.09 22.52 13.04
N ASP A 73 -2.88 22.42 12.46
CA ASP A 73 -2.31 23.35 11.49
C ASP A 73 -2.67 23.11 10.01
N ILE A 74 -3.34 22.01 9.67
CA ILE A 74 -3.65 21.66 8.27
C ILE A 74 -5.16 21.83 8.00
N THR A 75 -5.53 22.35 6.83
CA THR A 75 -6.95 22.43 6.44
C THR A 75 -7.47 21.07 5.99
N ILE A 76 -8.79 20.86 6.03
CA ILE A 76 -9.40 19.61 5.54
C ILE A 76 -9.08 19.40 4.05
N THR A 77 -9.03 20.50 3.28
CA THR A 77 -8.67 20.47 1.86
C THR A 77 -7.23 20.05 1.65
N ASP A 78 -6.27 20.64 2.38
CA ASP A 78 -4.85 20.26 2.27
C ASP A 78 -4.62 18.81 2.70
N PHE A 79 -5.34 18.35 3.73
CA PHE A 79 -5.28 16.96 4.16
C PHE A 79 -5.87 16.01 3.13
N ALA A 80 -7.01 16.35 2.52
CA ALA A 80 -7.61 15.60 1.43
C ALA A 80 -6.66 15.50 0.24
N ASP A 81 -6.03 16.62 -0.15
CA ASP A 81 -5.06 16.65 -1.23
C ASP A 81 -3.83 15.80 -0.90
N SER A 82 -3.36 15.81 0.35
CA SER A 82 -2.24 14.97 0.79
C SER A 82 -2.56 13.48 0.70
N ILE A 83 -3.78 13.07 1.12
CA ILE A 83 -4.25 11.68 1.02
C ILE A 83 -4.40 11.27 -0.45
N GLN A 84 -5.01 12.12 -1.29
CA GLN A 84 -5.20 11.79 -2.70
C GLN A 84 -3.87 11.69 -3.45
N ASN A 85 -2.92 12.60 -3.19
CA ASN A 85 -1.57 12.48 -3.73
C ASN A 85 -0.89 11.17 -3.31
N ARG A 86 -1.13 10.72 -2.08
CA ARG A 86 -0.58 9.46 -1.57
C ARG A 86 -1.23 8.23 -2.24
N ILE A 87 -2.55 8.25 -2.41
CA ILE A 87 -3.33 7.25 -3.14
C ILE A 87 -2.76 7.11 -4.56
N ASP A 88 -2.65 8.22 -5.30
CA ASP A 88 -2.12 8.23 -6.66
C ASP A 88 -0.70 7.65 -6.76
N GLN A 89 0.18 8.00 -5.80
CA GLN A 89 1.53 7.45 -5.75
C GLN A 89 1.55 5.94 -5.54
N LEU A 90 0.71 5.44 -4.62
CA LEU A 90 0.62 4.00 -4.33
C LEU A 90 0.03 3.23 -5.51
N GLU A 91 -1.05 3.73 -6.13
CA GLU A 91 -1.65 3.11 -7.31
C GLU A 91 -0.67 3.00 -8.47
N ARG A 92 0.06 4.08 -8.77
CA ARG A 92 1.10 4.06 -9.81
C ARG A 92 2.18 3.05 -9.48
N LYS A 93 2.61 2.99 -8.23
CA LYS A 93 3.66 2.07 -7.78
C LYS A 93 3.22 0.61 -7.90
N ILE A 94 2.00 0.28 -7.46
CA ILE A 94 1.42 -1.07 -7.61
C ILE A 94 1.34 -1.43 -9.10
N ARG A 95 0.84 -0.52 -9.94
CA ARG A 95 0.73 -0.75 -11.39
C ARG A 95 2.09 -0.99 -12.05
N MET A 96 3.12 -0.22 -11.70
CA MET A 96 4.47 -0.41 -12.22
C MET A 96 5.09 -1.75 -11.78
N MET A 97 4.81 -2.20 -10.55
CA MET A 97 5.29 -3.50 -10.07
C MET A 97 4.76 -4.68 -10.88
N VAL A 98 3.48 -4.66 -11.24
CA VAL A 98 2.85 -5.69 -12.10
C VAL A 98 3.57 -5.79 -13.45
N VAL A 99 3.91 -4.65 -14.06
CA VAL A 99 4.64 -4.62 -15.34
C VAL A 99 6.04 -5.22 -15.22
N THR A 100 6.75 -4.98 -14.12
CA THR A 100 8.10 -5.53 -13.91
C THR A 100 8.12 -7.04 -13.63
N ASP A 101 7.13 -7.60 -12.94
CA ASP A 101 7.03 -9.06 -12.76
C ASP A 101 6.71 -9.76 -14.09
N ASP A 102 5.86 -9.17 -14.95
CA ASP A 102 5.59 -9.68 -16.30
C ASP A 102 6.80 -9.55 -17.24
N MET A 103 7.61 -8.49 -17.13
CA MET A 103 8.80 -8.33 -17.98
C MET A 103 9.92 -9.33 -17.65
N ASN A 104 10.05 -9.77 -16.40
CA ASN A 104 11.02 -10.82 -16.04
C ASN A 104 10.62 -12.21 -16.55
N SER A 105 9.33 -12.48 -16.74
CA SER A 105 8.82 -13.74 -17.29
C SER A 105 8.93 -13.82 -18.83
N ASN A 106 8.97 -12.67 -19.52
CA ASN A 106 8.93 -12.59 -20.98
C ASN A 106 10.31 -12.55 -21.68
N ASN A 107 11.42 -12.65 -20.95
CA ASN A 107 12.77 -12.72 -21.56
C ASN A 107 13.01 -14.01 -22.38
N SER A 108 12.07 -14.96 -22.39
CA SER A 108 12.12 -16.14 -23.26
C SER A 108 11.56 -15.92 -24.67
N MET A 109 10.87 -14.80 -24.96
CA MET A 109 10.23 -14.57 -26.28
C MET A 109 11.19 -13.94 -27.32
N PHE A 110 12.27 -13.27 -26.89
CA PHE A 110 13.21 -12.61 -27.81
C PHE A 110 14.28 -13.55 -28.41
N MET A 111 14.34 -14.81 -28.00
CA MET A 111 15.29 -15.80 -28.52
C MET A 111 14.80 -16.58 -29.75
N LEU A 112 13.55 -16.36 -30.20
CA LEU A 112 12.93 -17.15 -31.28
C LEU A 112 13.07 -16.55 -32.69
N PHE A 113 13.77 -15.42 -32.85
CA PHE A 113 13.97 -14.79 -34.16
C PHE A 113 15.44 -14.74 -34.62
N ASN A 114 16.31 -15.56 -34.01
CA ASN A 114 17.70 -15.67 -34.45
C ASN A 114 18.12 -17.13 -34.64
N SER A 115 17.55 -17.76 -35.67
CA SER A 115 18.01 -19.01 -36.28
C SER A 115 17.69 -19.01 -37.76
#